data_AF-I3E017-F1
#
_entry.id   AF-I3E017-F1
#
_cell.length_a   1.000
_cell.length_b   1.000
_cell.length_c   1.000
_cell.angle_alpha   90.00
_cell.angle_beta   90.00
_cell.angle_gamma   90.00
#
_symmetry.space_group_name_H-M   'P 1'
#
loop_
_entity.id
_entity.type
_entity.pdbx_description
1 polymer ?
#
loop_
_entity_poly.entity_id
_entity_poly.type
_entity_poly.pdbx_seq_one_letter_code
_entity_poly.pdbx_strand_id
1 'polypeptide(L)'
;MKYVQNEKGNATFYLLWLLGIVAIIFVLIINIVKVYIVKEHANLAVEQAALAGTAVLLEKTKEAVEEFDTSTDPLYLIQSGLQKSTDNGNSVGDLIEEKKKEYMDNGADEADAYIKAANEILPEKLQKYSLLKYEFTKRFGSSGSEIPDKVRSTVQDIIIENKANTGDTEIEFSQEKWRLEIKSTTTFESISDHKFISKFLEDIPQEGYGPTLKYLESVYTETGILP
;
A
#
# COMPACT_ATOMS: atom_id res chain seq x y z
N MET A 1 -43.93 40.46 -57.82
CA MET A 1 -42.66 40.68 -57.09
C MET A 1 -42.54 39.60 -56.02
N LYS A 2 -41.45 38.83 -56.04
CA LYS A 2 -41.22 37.68 -55.17
C LYS A 2 -40.59 38.18 -53.87
N TYR A 3 -41.30 38.07 -52.75
CA TYR A 3 -40.75 38.34 -51.42
C TYR A 3 -39.76 37.22 -51.09
N VAL A 4 -38.47 37.54 -51.02
CA VAL A 4 -37.46 36.63 -50.48
C VAL A 4 -37.58 36.70 -48.95
N GLN A 5 -38.16 35.68 -48.34
CA GLN A 5 -38.30 35.57 -46.89
C GLN A 5 -36.91 35.44 -46.25
N ASN A 6 -36.70 36.21 -45.19
CA ASN A 6 -35.44 36.37 -44.48
C ASN A 6 -35.17 35.16 -43.57
N GLU A 7 -34.61 34.07 -44.11
CA GLU A 7 -34.31 32.83 -43.35
C GLU A 7 -33.06 32.91 -42.46
N LYS A 8 -32.27 33.99 -42.55
CA LYS A 8 -31.02 34.17 -41.78
C LYS A 8 -31.24 34.20 -40.26
N GLY A 9 -32.40 34.64 -39.80
CA GLY A 9 -32.76 34.62 -38.38
C GLY A 9 -32.87 33.19 -37.83
N ASN A 10 -33.52 32.29 -38.57
CA ASN A 10 -33.75 30.91 -38.13
C ASN A 10 -32.46 30.09 -38.05
N ALA A 11 -31.56 30.25 -39.03
CA ALA A 11 -30.27 29.57 -39.04
C ALA A 11 -29.37 29.99 -37.86
N THR A 12 -29.43 31.26 -37.45
CA THR A 12 -28.64 31.77 -36.32
C THR A 12 -29.14 31.22 -34.98
N PHE A 13 -30.46 31.18 -34.78
CA PHE A 13 -31.05 30.56 -33.59
C PHE A 13 -30.77 29.05 -33.50
N TYR A 14 -30.83 28.35 -34.64
CA TYR A 14 -30.48 26.94 -34.72
C TYR A 14 -29.01 26.68 -34.33
N LEU A 15 -28.08 27.50 -34.85
CA LEU A 15 -26.66 27.44 -34.49
C LEU A 15 -26.41 27.73 -33.01
N LEU A 16 -27.06 28.74 -32.44
CA LEU A 16 -26.99 29.06 -31.01
C LEU A 16 -27.51 27.92 -30.14
N TRP A 17 -28.61 27.29 -30.55
CA TRP A 17 -29.19 26.15 -29.83
C TRP A 17 -28.27 24.92 -29.88
N LEU A 18 -27.65 24.66 -31.03
CA LEU A 18 -26.68 23.58 -31.20
C LEU A 18 -25.42 23.83 -30.34
N LEU A 19 -24.91 25.06 -30.31
CA LEU A 19 -23.83 25.48 -29.40
C LEU A 19 -24.21 25.27 -27.93
N GLY A 20 -25.45 25.57 -27.55
CA GLY A 20 -25.97 25.31 -26.20
C GLY A 20 -25.93 23.83 -25.83
N ILE A 21 -26.36 22.94 -26.74
CA ILE A 21 -26.30 21.49 -26.52
C ILE A 21 -24.85 21.00 -26.39
N VAL A 22 -23.97 21.47 -27.26
CA VAL A 22 -22.53 21.11 -27.21
C VAL A 22 -21.93 21.54 -25.87
N ALA A 23 -22.26 22.73 -25.38
CA ALA A 23 -21.80 23.20 -24.06
C ALA A 23 -22.29 22.30 -22.92
N ILE A 24 -23.56 21.88 -22.94
CA ILE A 24 -24.12 20.96 -21.94
C ILE A 24 -23.39 19.62 -21.97
N ILE A 25 -23.21 19.04 -23.16
CA ILE A 25 -22.48 17.78 -23.34
C ILE A 25 -21.05 17.92 -22.81
N PHE A 26 -20.39 19.05 -23.05
CA PHE A 26 -19.03 19.30 -22.59
C PHE A 26 -18.94 19.30 -21.05
N VAL A 27 -19.89 19.95 -20.37
CA VAL A 27 -19.93 19.94 -18.89
C VAL A 27 -20.16 18.53 -18.34
N LEU A 28 -21.01 17.73 -19.00
CA LEU A 28 -21.20 16.32 -18.61
C LEU A 28 -19.90 15.52 -18.78
N ILE A 29 -19.22 15.66 -19.92
CA ILE A 29 -17.96 14.96 -20.19
C ILE A 29 -16.89 15.36 -19.16
N ILE A 30 -16.73 16.65 -18.86
CA ILE A 30 -15.74 17.11 -17.87
C ILE A 30 -16.04 16.50 -16.49
N ASN A 31 -17.30 16.47 -16.07
CA ASN A 31 -17.67 15.86 -14.79
C ASN A 31 -17.30 14.38 -14.73
N ILE A 32 -17.60 13.61 -15.79
CA ILE A 32 -17.23 12.19 -15.88
C ILE A 32 -15.71 12.03 -15.81
N VAL A 33 -14.96 12.79 -16.60
CA VAL A 33 -13.48 12.76 -16.59
C VAL A 33 -12.94 13.10 -15.21
N LYS A 34 -13.50 14.12 -14.54
CA LYS A 34 -13.09 14.53 -13.20
C LYS A 34 -13.31 13.42 -12.16
N VAL A 35 -14.41 12.68 -12.23
CA VAL A 35 -14.66 11.52 -11.34
C VAL A 35 -13.56 10.49 -11.48
N TYR A 36 -13.18 10.13 -12.72
CA TYR A 36 -12.10 9.16 -12.96
C TYR A 36 -10.76 9.65 -12.44
N ILE A 37 -10.43 10.92 -12.64
CA ILE A 37 -9.18 11.52 -12.13
C ILE A 37 -9.16 11.48 -10.59
N VAL A 38 -10.24 11.88 -9.93
CA VAL A 38 -10.33 11.85 -8.46
C VAL A 38 -10.20 10.43 -7.94
N LYS A 39 -10.86 9.47 -8.58
CA LYS A 39 -10.76 8.05 -8.22
C LYS A 39 -9.33 7.53 -8.37
N GLU A 40 -8.65 7.83 -9.48
CA GLU A 40 -7.29 7.38 -9.72
C GLU A 40 -6.30 7.95 -8.69
N HIS A 41 -6.38 9.26 -8.41
CA HIS A 41 -5.56 9.88 -7.37
C HIS A 41 -5.81 9.26 -5.99
N ALA A 42 -7.07 8.97 -5.66
CA ALA A 42 -7.43 8.39 -4.38
C ALA A 42 -6.97 6.93 -4.26
N ASN A 43 -7.00 6.14 -5.34
CA ASN A 43 -6.39 4.79 -5.40
C ASN A 43 -4.87 4.85 -5.19
N LEU A 44 -4.17 5.74 -5.90
CA LEU A 44 -2.73 5.92 -5.73
C LEU A 44 -2.36 6.32 -4.30
N ALA A 45 -3.21 7.11 -3.64
CA ALA A 45 -3.00 7.51 -2.25
C ALA A 45 -3.04 6.32 -1.27
N VAL A 46 -4.05 5.45 -1.38
CA VAL A 46 -4.14 4.26 -0.51
C VAL A 46 -3.06 3.23 -0.83
N GLU A 47 -2.64 3.10 -2.10
CA GLU A 47 -1.49 2.26 -2.48
C GLU A 47 -0.17 2.80 -1.89
N GLN A 48 0.08 4.10 -2.01
CA GLN A 48 1.26 4.75 -1.40
C GLN A 48 1.26 4.59 0.11
N ALA A 49 0.11 4.75 0.75
CA ALA A 49 -0.02 4.52 2.18
C ALA A 49 0.30 3.07 2.55
N ALA A 50 -0.11 2.11 1.71
CA ALA A 50 0.12 0.69 1.97
C ALA A 50 1.61 0.34 1.80
N LEU A 51 2.25 0.90 0.77
CA LEU A 51 3.70 0.79 0.54
C LEU A 51 4.50 1.42 1.69
N ALA A 52 4.11 2.61 2.15
CA ALA A 52 4.76 3.29 3.26
C ALA A 52 4.60 2.51 4.57
N GLY A 53 3.41 1.98 4.84
CA GLY A 53 3.17 1.09 5.97
C GLY A 53 4.01 -0.18 5.89
N THR A 54 4.13 -0.79 4.70
CA THR A 54 5.03 -1.93 4.51
C THR A 54 6.50 -1.56 4.71
N ALA A 55 6.94 -0.38 4.29
CA ALA A 55 8.31 0.08 4.53
C ALA A 55 8.66 0.12 6.03
N VAL A 56 7.73 0.57 6.88
CA VAL A 56 7.87 0.51 8.35
C VAL A 56 8.03 -0.94 8.85
N LEU A 57 7.29 -1.88 8.27
CA LEU A 57 7.42 -3.31 8.62
C LEU A 57 8.77 -3.89 8.18
N LEU A 58 9.29 -3.48 7.03
CA LEU A 58 10.62 -3.88 6.56
C LEU A 58 11.73 -3.31 7.45
N GLU A 59 11.61 -2.07 7.90
CA GLU A 59 12.53 -1.47 8.87
C GLU A 59 12.55 -2.28 10.17
N LYS A 60 11.37 -2.59 10.73
CA LYS A 60 11.26 -3.46 11.92
C LYS A 60 11.83 -4.86 11.71
N THR A 61 11.72 -5.39 10.48
CA THR A 61 12.32 -6.67 10.11
C THR A 61 13.84 -6.59 10.15
N LYS A 62 14.43 -5.53 9.60
CA LYS A 62 15.88 -5.28 9.66
C LYS A 62 16.36 -5.16 11.09
N GLU A 63 15.68 -4.36 11.91
CA GLU A 63 16.02 -4.20 13.33
C GLU A 63 15.94 -5.52 14.11
N ALA A 64 14.95 -6.38 13.82
CA ALA A 64 14.82 -7.67 14.50
C ALA A 64 15.99 -8.61 14.15
N VAL A 65 16.39 -8.63 12.88
CA VAL A 65 17.52 -9.42 12.40
C VAL A 65 18.84 -8.88 12.97
N GLU A 66 19.03 -7.56 12.95
CA GLU A 66 20.22 -6.90 13.48
C GLU A 66 20.39 -7.16 14.97
N GLU A 67 19.32 -7.04 15.76
CA GLU A 67 19.35 -7.34 17.19
C GLU A 67 19.75 -8.81 17.44
N PHE A 68 19.22 -9.75 16.66
CA PHE A 68 19.60 -11.15 16.78
C PHE A 68 21.08 -11.40 16.42
N ASP A 69 21.57 -10.77 15.35
CA ASP A 69 22.90 -10.99 14.81
C ASP A 69 24.01 -10.32 15.62
N THR A 70 23.71 -9.21 16.30
CA THR A 70 24.69 -8.32 16.96
C THR A 70 24.55 -8.25 18.48
N SER A 71 23.49 -8.80 19.07
CA SER A 71 23.28 -8.77 20.52
C SER A 71 24.45 -9.39 21.29
N THR A 72 24.85 -8.69 22.36
CA THR A 72 25.92 -9.13 23.26
C THR A 72 25.41 -10.02 24.40
N ASP A 73 24.10 -10.29 24.46
CA ASP A 73 23.54 -11.17 25.47
C ASP A 73 24.10 -12.60 25.29
N PRO A 74 24.60 -13.25 26.35
CA PRO A 74 25.15 -14.60 26.28
C PRO A 74 24.24 -15.63 25.58
N LEU A 75 22.92 -15.52 25.74
CA LEU A 75 21.96 -16.43 25.10
C LEU A 75 21.89 -16.20 23.58
N TYR A 76 21.92 -14.94 23.16
CA TYR A 76 21.91 -14.57 21.74
C TYR A 76 23.21 -15.01 21.06
N LEU A 77 24.36 -14.80 21.70
CA LEU A 77 25.66 -15.23 21.17
C LEU A 77 25.73 -16.75 20.93
N ILE A 78 25.11 -17.56 21.80
CA ILE A 78 25.04 -19.01 21.60
C ILE A 78 24.17 -19.34 20.38
N GLN A 79 22.96 -18.77 20.29
CA GLN A 79 22.03 -19.14 19.22
C GLN A 79 22.44 -18.56 17.85
N SER A 80 22.90 -17.31 17.81
CA SER A 80 23.44 -16.68 16.59
C SER A 80 24.77 -17.33 16.18
N GLY A 81 25.60 -17.76 17.13
CA GLY A 81 26.81 -18.55 16.86
C GLY A 81 26.50 -19.92 16.24
N LEU A 82 25.48 -20.62 16.76
CA LEU A 82 24.99 -21.89 16.18
C LEU A 82 24.39 -21.69 14.78
N GLN A 83 23.66 -20.59 14.58
CA GLN A 83 23.13 -20.19 13.28
C GLN A 83 24.27 -19.98 12.28
N LYS A 84 25.20 -19.07 12.59
CA LYS A 84 26.37 -18.79 11.75
C LYS A 84 27.17 -20.04 11.44
N SER A 85 27.41 -20.92 12.42
CA SER A 85 28.13 -22.18 12.19
C SER A 85 27.41 -23.13 11.22
N THR A 86 26.08 -23.09 11.14
CA THR A 86 25.31 -23.90 10.18
C THR A 86 25.35 -23.28 8.78
N ASP A 87 25.41 -21.95 8.71
CA ASP A 87 25.31 -21.16 7.49
C ASP A 87 26.68 -20.63 7.03
N ASN A 88 27.73 -21.45 7.13
CA ASN A 88 29.09 -21.15 6.67
C ASN A 88 29.74 -19.87 7.25
N GLY A 89 29.30 -19.43 8.42
CA GLY A 89 29.79 -18.25 9.13
C GLY A 89 28.95 -16.98 8.90
N ASN A 90 27.96 -17.02 8.00
CA ASN A 90 27.15 -15.86 7.63
C ASN A 90 26.03 -15.60 8.63
N SER A 91 25.80 -14.32 8.97
CA SER A 91 24.67 -13.90 9.80
C SER A 91 23.34 -14.01 9.02
N VAL A 92 22.20 -13.91 9.70
CA VAL A 92 20.90 -13.91 9.01
C VAL A 92 20.78 -12.69 8.09
N GLY A 93 21.25 -11.53 8.54
CA GLY A 93 21.36 -10.31 7.73
C GLY A 93 22.25 -10.49 6.50
N ASP A 94 23.43 -11.11 6.64
CA ASP A 94 24.33 -11.38 5.52
C ASP A 94 23.67 -12.27 4.46
N LEU A 95 22.95 -13.32 4.89
CA LEU A 95 22.23 -14.22 3.99
C LEU A 95 21.10 -13.49 3.23
N ILE A 96 20.38 -12.60 3.91
CA ILE A 96 19.34 -11.78 3.26
C ILE A 96 19.97 -10.83 2.23
N GLU A 97 21.10 -10.19 2.56
CA GLU A 97 21.78 -9.27 1.65
C GLU A 97 22.42 -9.99 0.44
N GLU A 98 23.00 -11.17 0.64
CA GLU A 98 23.50 -12.02 -0.45
C GLU A 98 22.37 -12.41 -1.39
N LYS A 99 21.24 -12.89 -0.85
CA LYS A 99 20.07 -13.26 -1.63
C LYS A 99 19.41 -12.05 -2.31
N LYS A 100 19.37 -10.89 -1.64
CA LYS A 100 18.89 -9.63 -2.21
C LYS A 100 19.71 -9.28 -3.45
N LYS A 101 21.04 -9.37 -3.37
CA LYS A 101 21.92 -9.10 -4.50
C LYS A 101 21.66 -10.04 -5.66
N GLU A 102 21.46 -11.34 -5.40
CA GLU A 102 21.06 -12.31 -6.43
C GLU A 102 19.76 -11.89 -7.15
N TYR A 103 18.75 -11.43 -6.41
CA TYR A 103 17.51 -10.94 -7.00
C TYR A 103 17.70 -9.64 -7.82
N MET A 104 18.54 -8.72 -7.35
CA MET A 104 18.87 -7.49 -8.07
C MET A 104 19.65 -7.78 -9.37
N ASP A 105 20.58 -8.72 -9.34
CA ASP A 105 21.34 -9.17 -10.52
C ASP A 105 20.41 -9.80 -11.57
N ASN A 106 19.26 -10.32 -11.15
CA ASN A 106 18.18 -10.83 -12.00
C ASN A 106 17.13 -9.77 -12.39
N GLY A 107 17.37 -8.49 -12.08
CA GLY A 107 16.55 -7.37 -12.53
C GLY A 107 15.40 -6.95 -11.60
N ALA A 108 15.34 -7.45 -10.36
CA ALA A 108 14.43 -6.90 -9.35
C ALA A 108 14.93 -5.54 -8.84
N ASP A 109 14.03 -4.63 -8.49
CA ASP A 109 14.40 -3.44 -7.73
C ASP A 109 14.81 -3.81 -6.30
N GLU A 110 15.48 -2.89 -5.61
CA GLU A 110 16.06 -3.15 -4.29
C GLU A 110 15.01 -3.54 -3.23
N ALA A 111 13.83 -2.91 -3.24
CA ALA A 111 12.79 -3.18 -2.25
C ALA A 111 12.16 -4.55 -2.49
N ASP A 112 11.80 -4.86 -3.73
CA ASP A 112 11.27 -6.17 -4.11
C ASP A 112 12.30 -7.28 -3.88
N ALA A 113 13.58 -7.03 -4.21
CA ALA A 113 14.67 -7.96 -3.97
C ALA A 113 14.83 -8.28 -2.48
N TYR A 114 14.75 -7.26 -1.62
CA TYR A 114 14.83 -7.44 -0.17
C TYR A 114 13.64 -8.26 0.34
N ILE A 115 12.41 -7.94 -0.10
CA ILE A 115 11.20 -8.69 0.30
C ILE A 115 11.31 -10.16 -0.12
N LYS A 116 11.75 -10.43 -1.35
CA LYS A 116 11.95 -11.80 -1.86
C LYS A 116 13.01 -12.55 -1.05
N ALA A 117 14.14 -11.91 -0.78
CA ALA A 117 15.20 -12.47 0.05
C ALA A 117 14.71 -12.78 1.47
N ALA A 118 14.03 -11.84 2.12
CA ALA A 118 13.45 -12.03 3.45
C ALA A 118 12.42 -13.17 3.47
N ASN A 119 11.54 -13.24 2.46
CA ASN A 119 10.55 -14.31 2.31
C ASN A 119 11.16 -15.70 2.08
N GLU A 120 12.38 -15.78 1.55
CA GLU A 120 13.09 -17.04 1.32
C GLU A 120 13.89 -17.47 2.55
N ILE A 121 14.64 -16.54 3.17
CA ILE A 121 15.58 -16.85 4.25
C ILE A 121 14.88 -16.96 5.61
N LEU A 122 14.03 -16.00 5.96
CA LEU A 122 13.51 -15.88 7.32
C LEU A 122 12.61 -17.05 7.79
N PRO A 123 11.76 -17.68 6.95
CA PRO A 123 10.85 -18.73 7.44
C PRO A 123 11.56 -19.88 8.16
N GLU A 124 12.61 -20.44 7.56
CA GLU A 124 13.38 -21.53 8.15
C GLU A 124 14.08 -21.08 9.44
N LYS A 125 14.69 -19.89 9.42
CA LYS A 125 15.44 -19.36 10.56
C LYS A 125 14.53 -19.03 11.74
N LEU A 126 13.35 -18.46 11.49
CA LEU A 126 12.34 -18.15 12.51
C LEU A 126 11.79 -19.39 13.18
N GLN A 127 11.65 -20.50 12.45
CA GLN A 127 11.22 -21.77 13.04
C GLN A 127 12.31 -22.42 13.89
N LYS A 128 13.58 -22.28 13.48
CA LYS A 128 14.72 -22.94 14.12
C LYS A 128 15.28 -22.17 15.32
N TYR A 129 15.26 -20.83 15.27
CA TYR A 129 15.91 -19.97 16.26
C TYR A 129 14.88 -19.16 17.04
N SER A 130 14.58 -19.62 18.25
CA SER A 130 13.55 -19.05 19.13
C SER A 130 13.81 -17.59 19.52
N LEU A 131 15.06 -17.15 19.70
CA LEU A 131 15.38 -15.76 20.04
C LEU A 131 15.19 -14.83 18.83
N LEU A 132 15.49 -15.30 17.60
CA LEU A 132 15.16 -14.56 16.39
C LEU A 132 13.64 -14.36 16.31
N LYS A 133 12.86 -15.43 16.51
CA LYS A 133 11.39 -15.34 16.56
C LYS A 133 10.90 -14.39 17.66
N TYR A 134 11.55 -14.40 18.83
CA TYR A 134 11.25 -13.47 19.92
C TYR A 134 11.49 -12.01 19.54
N GLU A 135 12.56 -11.68 18.82
CA GLU A 135 12.80 -10.30 18.37
C GLU A 135 11.73 -9.82 17.37
N PHE A 136 11.22 -10.73 16.53
CA PHE A 136 10.08 -10.44 15.66
C PHE A 136 8.79 -10.23 16.46
N THR A 137 8.42 -11.13 17.38
CA THR A 137 7.19 -10.95 18.18
C THR A 137 7.25 -9.71 19.07
N LYS A 138 8.42 -9.35 19.59
CA LYS A 138 8.63 -8.09 20.34
C LYS A 138 8.35 -6.84 19.51
N ARG A 139 8.67 -6.85 18.21
CA ARG A 139 8.49 -5.68 17.31
C ARG A 139 7.12 -5.63 16.64
N PHE A 140 6.62 -6.79 16.20
CA PHE A 140 5.36 -6.89 15.47
C PHE A 140 4.14 -7.15 16.36
N GLY A 141 4.35 -7.53 17.63
CA GLY A 141 3.30 -7.93 18.56
C GLY A 141 3.16 -9.44 18.67
N SER A 142 2.36 -9.89 19.65
CA SER A 142 2.11 -11.32 19.87
C SER A 142 1.11 -11.89 18.86
N SER A 143 0.34 -11.01 18.21
CA SER A 143 -0.61 -11.35 17.16
C SER A 143 -0.45 -10.44 15.95
N GLY A 144 -0.70 -10.95 14.74
CA GLY A 144 -0.74 -10.15 13.51
C GLY A 144 -1.78 -9.03 13.55
N SER A 145 -2.77 -9.11 14.45
CA SER A 145 -3.75 -8.03 14.68
C SER A 145 -3.17 -6.76 15.29
N GLU A 146 -1.95 -6.82 15.86
CA GLU A 146 -1.25 -5.66 16.42
C GLU A 146 -0.41 -4.90 15.38
N ILE A 147 -0.18 -5.49 14.20
CA ILE A 147 0.59 -4.89 13.11
C ILE A 147 -0.01 -3.54 12.65
N PRO A 148 -1.34 -3.40 12.47
CA PRO A 148 -1.93 -2.12 12.10
C PRO A 148 -1.54 -0.97 13.04
N ASP A 149 -1.42 -1.21 14.34
CA ASP A 149 -1.05 -0.17 15.31
C ASP A 149 0.41 0.27 15.17
N LYS A 150 1.28 -0.56 14.58
CA LYS A 150 2.68 -0.22 14.32
C LYS A 150 2.86 0.71 13.11
N VAL A 151 1.92 0.68 12.18
CA VAL A 151 2.00 1.43 10.91
C VAL A 151 0.98 2.57 10.84
N ARG A 152 0.05 2.65 11.80
CA ARG A 152 -1.10 3.57 11.80
C ARG A 152 -0.71 5.01 11.57
N SER A 153 0.30 5.52 12.28
CA SER A 153 0.73 6.93 12.15
C SER A 153 1.20 7.23 10.74
N THR A 154 2.14 6.43 10.22
CA THR A 154 2.70 6.61 8.87
C THR A 154 1.62 6.49 7.79
N VAL A 155 0.72 5.52 7.91
CA VAL A 155 -0.41 5.38 6.97
C VAL A 155 -1.32 6.61 7.03
N GLN A 156 -1.69 7.07 8.23
CA GLN A 156 -2.55 8.24 8.40
C GLN A 156 -1.90 9.51 7.83
N ASP A 157 -0.61 9.70 8.03
CA ASP A 157 0.12 10.85 7.48
C ASP A 157 0.02 10.88 5.95
N ILE A 158 0.25 9.75 5.26
CA ILE A 158 0.13 9.65 3.79
C ILE A 158 -1.31 9.87 3.32
N ILE A 159 -2.31 9.34 4.03
CA ILE A 159 -3.73 9.54 3.70
C ILE A 159 -4.12 11.03 3.83
N ILE A 160 -3.64 11.71 4.88
CA ILE A 160 -3.86 13.15 5.10
C ILE A 160 -3.20 13.97 3.99
N GLU A 161 -1.94 13.68 3.67
CA GLU A 161 -1.18 14.38 2.63
C GLU A 161 -1.87 14.28 1.26
N ASN A 162 -2.52 13.14 0.99
CA ASN A 162 -3.25 12.90 -0.25
C ASN A 162 -4.73 13.32 -0.23
N LYS A 163 -5.19 14.00 0.84
CA LYS A 163 -6.57 14.50 0.99
C LYS A 163 -7.65 13.41 0.94
N ALA A 164 -7.31 12.20 1.32
CA ALA A 164 -8.29 11.15 1.56
C ALA A 164 -8.93 11.34 2.94
N ASN A 165 -10.12 10.77 3.12
CA ASN A 165 -10.90 10.90 4.35
C ASN A 165 -10.27 10.01 5.44
N THR A 166 -9.87 10.63 6.54
CA THR A 166 -9.20 9.90 7.64
C THR A 166 -10.17 9.21 8.57
N GLY A 167 -11.41 9.71 8.67
CA GLY A 167 -12.41 9.23 9.63
C GLY A 167 -12.94 7.82 9.35
N ASP A 168 -12.82 7.37 8.11
CA ASP A 168 -13.26 6.07 7.60
C ASP A 168 -12.10 5.25 7.01
N THR A 169 -10.86 5.65 7.29
CA THR A 169 -9.69 4.88 6.88
C THR A 169 -9.55 3.64 7.76
N GLU A 170 -9.66 2.47 7.15
CA GLU A 170 -9.42 1.18 7.76
C GLU A 170 -8.02 0.69 7.38
N ILE A 171 -7.27 0.24 8.38
CA ILE A 171 -5.93 -0.34 8.22
C ILE A 171 -5.99 -1.76 8.73
N GLU A 172 -5.78 -2.72 7.85
CA GLU A 172 -5.84 -4.14 8.16
C GLU A 172 -4.54 -4.83 7.75
N PHE A 173 -4.10 -5.81 8.53
CA PHE A 173 -3.05 -6.73 8.11
C PHE A 173 -3.68 -8.08 7.79
N SER A 174 -3.75 -8.43 6.51
CA SER A 174 -4.32 -9.69 6.06
C SER A 174 -3.41 -10.84 6.44
N GLN A 175 -3.85 -11.72 7.35
CA GLN A 175 -3.12 -12.95 7.72
C GLN A 175 -3.27 -14.06 6.68
N GLU A 176 -4.22 -13.94 5.74
CA GLU A 176 -4.34 -14.88 4.62
C GLU A 176 -3.31 -14.57 3.53
N LYS A 177 -3.15 -13.28 3.20
CA LYS A 177 -2.25 -12.81 2.13
C LYS A 177 -0.92 -12.26 2.63
N TRP A 178 -0.74 -12.18 3.95
CA TRP A 178 0.43 -11.65 4.65
C TRP A 178 0.84 -10.27 4.15
N ARG A 179 -0.11 -9.34 4.04
CA ARG A 179 0.14 -7.98 3.51
C ARG A 179 -0.72 -6.95 4.22
N LEU A 180 -0.27 -5.69 4.16
CA LEU A 180 -1.05 -4.55 4.62
C LEU A 180 -2.12 -4.21 3.58
N GLU A 181 -3.36 -4.04 4.02
CA GLU A 181 -4.49 -3.61 3.21
C GLU A 181 -5.08 -2.33 3.83
N ILE A 182 -5.28 -1.31 3.00
CA ILE A 182 -5.80 -0.01 3.43
C ILE A 182 -7.05 0.29 2.63
N LYS A 183 -8.12 0.65 3.33
CA LYS A 183 -9.38 1.08 2.73
C LYS A 183 -9.68 2.49 3.21
N SER A 184 -10.12 3.36 2.30
CA SER A 184 -10.44 4.75 2.61
C SER A 184 -11.43 5.29 1.59
N THR A 185 -11.97 6.49 1.80
CA THR A 185 -12.75 7.20 0.79
C THR A 185 -12.15 8.55 0.45
N THR A 186 -12.56 9.10 -0.69
CA THR A 186 -12.32 10.50 -1.06
C THR A 186 -13.63 11.13 -1.48
N THR A 187 -13.91 12.33 -0.98
CA THR A 187 -15.10 13.08 -1.38
C THR A 187 -14.89 13.74 -2.75
N PHE A 188 -15.69 13.32 -3.73
CA PHE A 188 -15.78 13.96 -5.04
C PHE A 188 -16.74 15.14 -5.01
N GLU A 189 -16.34 16.24 -5.67
CA GLU A 189 -17.17 17.42 -5.87
C GLU A 189 -17.46 17.66 -7.36
N SER A 190 -18.73 17.66 -7.75
CA SER A 190 -19.13 17.92 -9.14
C SER A 190 -18.94 19.38 -9.56
N ILE A 191 -18.66 19.60 -10.85
CA ILE A 191 -18.69 20.94 -11.45
C ILE A 191 -20.13 21.31 -11.73
N SER A 192 -20.56 22.42 -11.15
CA SER A 192 -21.94 22.90 -11.12
C SER A 192 -22.00 24.41 -11.36
N ASP A 193 -23.08 24.88 -11.99
CA ASP A 193 -23.42 26.30 -12.13
C ASP A 193 -24.52 26.74 -11.14
N HIS A 194 -24.92 25.84 -10.24
CA HIS A 194 -26.00 25.96 -9.25
C HIS A 194 -27.39 26.35 -9.79
N LYS A 195 -27.55 26.53 -11.11
CA LYS A 195 -28.79 26.96 -11.76
C LYS A 195 -29.42 25.87 -12.61
N PHE A 196 -28.63 25.17 -13.40
CA PHE A 196 -29.09 24.13 -14.31
C PHE A 196 -28.45 22.77 -14.00
N ILE A 197 -27.26 22.77 -13.41
CA ILE A 197 -26.53 21.56 -13.00
C ILE A 197 -26.32 21.66 -11.49
N SER A 198 -26.91 20.75 -10.71
CA SER A 198 -26.76 20.73 -9.26
C SER A 198 -25.37 20.26 -8.83
N LYS A 199 -24.82 20.90 -7.79
CA LYS A 199 -23.63 20.41 -7.10
C LYS A 199 -24.00 19.15 -6.33
N PHE A 200 -23.21 18.10 -6.46
CA PHE A 200 -23.30 16.92 -5.61
C PHE A 200 -21.92 16.57 -5.05
N LEU A 201 -21.95 15.99 -3.86
CA LEU A 201 -20.80 15.47 -3.15
C LEU A 201 -21.03 13.97 -2.96
N GLU A 202 -20.06 13.15 -3.33
CA GLU A 202 -20.16 11.70 -3.23
C GLU A 202 -18.82 11.13 -2.79
N ASP A 203 -18.84 10.20 -1.83
CA ASP A 203 -17.64 9.55 -1.36
C ASP A 203 -17.32 8.36 -2.26
N ILE A 204 -16.09 8.33 -2.77
CA ILE A 204 -15.60 7.27 -3.65
C ILE A 204 -14.71 6.33 -2.82
N PRO A 205 -15.08 5.05 -2.65
CA PRO A 205 -14.28 4.08 -1.92
C PRO A 205 -13.04 3.66 -2.71
N GLN A 206 -11.94 3.46 -2.00
CA GLN A 206 -10.64 3.04 -2.55
C GLN A 206 -10.01 1.96 -1.67
N GLU A 207 -9.20 1.12 -2.31
CA GLU A 207 -8.43 0.07 -1.62
C GLU A 207 -7.00 0.06 -2.14
N GLY A 208 -6.03 -0.02 -1.22
CA GLY A 208 -4.61 -0.11 -1.51
C GLY A 208 -3.99 -1.33 -0.85
N TYR A 209 -3.02 -1.95 -1.52
CA TYR A 209 -2.39 -3.18 -1.05
C TYR A 209 -0.87 -3.03 -1.02
N GLY A 210 -0.26 -3.38 0.10
CA GLY A 210 1.19 -3.52 0.21
C GLY A 210 1.66 -4.87 -0.36
N PRO A 211 2.98 -5.04 -0.57
CA PRO A 211 3.55 -6.30 -0.99
C PRO A 211 3.45 -7.36 0.11
N THR A 212 3.51 -8.63 -0.30
CA THR A 212 3.38 -9.77 0.61
C THR A 212 4.66 -10.03 1.39
N LEU A 213 4.52 -10.05 2.72
CA LEU A 213 5.56 -10.36 3.71
C LEU A 213 5.32 -11.76 4.29
N LYS A 214 5.39 -12.79 3.43
CA LYS A 214 5.11 -14.18 3.76
C LYS A 214 5.95 -14.71 4.94
N TYR A 215 7.16 -14.21 5.15
CA TYR A 215 7.97 -14.62 6.31
C TYR A 215 7.29 -14.36 7.67
N LEU A 216 6.38 -13.39 7.74
CA LEU A 216 5.62 -13.11 8.97
C LEU A 216 4.73 -14.27 9.39
N GLU A 217 4.36 -15.17 8.47
CA GLU A 217 3.67 -16.42 8.82
C GLU A 217 4.44 -17.21 9.88
N SER A 218 5.75 -17.36 9.70
CA SER A 218 6.60 -18.14 10.59
C SER A 218 6.79 -17.50 11.97
N VAL A 219 6.43 -16.21 12.13
CA VAL A 219 6.40 -15.52 13.42
C VAL A 219 5.22 -15.99 14.26
N TYR A 220 4.06 -16.25 13.63
CA TYR A 220 2.82 -16.55 14.34
C TYR A 220 2.41 -18.02 14.28
N THR A 221 2.93 -18.81 13.36
CA THR A 221 2.72 -20.26 13.36
C THR A 221 3.49 -20.88 14.53
N GLU A 222 2.83 -21.66 15.39
CA GLU A 222 3.52 -22.43 16.42
C GLU A 222 4.50 -23.41 15.77
N THR A 223 5.70 -23.52 16.34
CA THR A 223 6.60 -24.65 16.06
C THR A 223 5.86 -25.92 16.46
N GLY A 224 5.27 -26.59 15.48
CA GLY A 224 4.79 -27.94 15.64
C GLY A 224 5.93 -28.77 16.18
N ILE A 225 5.83 -29.19 17.44
CA ILE A 225 6.58 -30.32 17.96
C ILE A 225 6.15 -31.47 17.04
N LEU A 226 7.06 -31.90 16.15
CA LEU A 226 6.89 -33.16 15.42
C LEU A 226 6.62 -34.26 16.47
N PRO A 227 5.55 -35.06 16.32
CA PRO A 227 5.28 -36.19 17.21
C PRO A 227 6.41 -37.22 17.18
#